data_AF-A0A954XL95-F1
#
_entry.id   AF-A0A954XL95-F1
#
_cell.length_a   1.000
_cell.length_b   1.000
_cell.length_c   1.000
_cell.angle_alpha   90.00
_cell.angle_beta   90.00
_cell.angle_gamma   90.00
#
_symmetry.space_group_name_H-M   'P 1'
#
loop_
_entity.id
_entity.type
_entity.pdbx_description
1 polymer ?
#
loop_
_entity_poly.entity_id
_entity_poly.type
_entity_poly.pdbx_seq_one_letter_code
_entity_poly.pdbx_strand_id
1 'polypeptide(L)' 'MSDFKRRDFLERLGIGAAGILLGGYSAKAGGFAANETINVGCIGTGGRCRQLMGKFSQLPGVRIVAACDI' A
#
# COMPACT_ATOMS: atom_id res chain seq x y z
N MET A 1 2.12 -31.23 9.89
CA MET A 1 2.51 -29.82 9.69
C MET A 1 2.03 -29.45 8.29
N SER A 2 0.92 -28.72 8.16
CA SER A 2 0.36 -28.40 6.85
C SER A 2 1.24 -27.32 6.20
N ASP A 3 1.91 -27.64 5.09
CA ASP A 3 2.71 -26.67 4.32
C ASP A 3 1.82 -25.50 3.92
N PHE A 4 2.06 -24.33 4.50
CA PHE A 4 1.33 -23.11 4.18
C PHE A 4 1.84 -22.59 2.84
N LYS A 5 1.14 -22.93 1.75
CA LYS A 5 1.59 -22.59 0.40
C LYS A 5 1.28 -21.12 0.11
N ARG A 6 2.18 -20.46 -0.62
CA ARG A 6 2.00 -19.06 -1.09
C ARG A 6 0.64 -18.83 -1.76
N ARG A 7 0.14 -19.84 -2.48
CA ARG A 7 -1.14 -19.79 -3.20
C ARG A 7 -2.34 -19.76 -2.25
N ASP A 8 -2.28 -20.54 -1.17
CA ASP A 8 -3.33 -20.56 -0.14
C ASP A 8 -3.37 -19.21 0.62
N PHE A 9 -2.20 -18.59 0.82
CA PHE A 9 -2.10 -17.26 1.41
C PHE A 9 -2.69 -16.18 0.49
N LEU A 10 -2.34 -16.18 -0.80
CA LEU A 10 -2.87 -15.22 -1.77
C LEU A 10 -4.37 -15.39 -1.99
N GLU A 11 -4.88 -16.61 -1.98
CA GLU A 11 -6.31 -16.90 -2.07
C GLU A 11 -7.06 -16.36 -0.85
N ARG A 12 -6.56 -16.63 0.35
CA ARG A 12 -7.14 -16.11 1.60
C ARG A 12 -7.07 -14.60 1.68
N LEU A 13 -5.97 -13.99 1.24
CA LEU A 13 -5.85 -12.53 1.13
C LEU A 13 -6.81 -11.95 0.10
N GLY A 14 -6.96 -12.57 -1.07
CA GLY A 14 -7.85 -12.10 -2.13
C GLY A 14 -9.31 -12.07 -1.69
N ILE A 15 -9.77 -13.11 -1.00
CA ILE A 15 -11.13 -13.21 -0.47
C ILE A 15 -11.35 -12.20 0.67
N GLY A 16 -10.38 -12.04 1.59
CA GLY A 16 -10.47 -11.08 2.70
C GLY A 16 -10.38 -9.61 2.26
N ALA A 17 -9.54 -9.30 1.27
CA ALA A 17 -9.33 -7.94 0.77
C ALA A 17 -10.52 -7.43 -0.08
N ALA A 18 -11.26 -8.32 -0.74
CA ALA A 18 -12.45 -7.93 -1.50
C ALA A 18 -13.51 -7.23 -0.64
N GLY A 19 -13.67 -7.66 0.63
CA GLY A 19 -14.57 -7.01 1.58
C GLY A 19 -14.12 -5.60 2.00
N ILE A 20 -12.79 -5.37 2.07
CA ILE A 20 -12.21 -4.06 2.40
C ILE A 20 -12.34 -3.08 1.23
N LEU A 21 -12.15 -3.56 0.00
CA LEU A 21 -12.27 -2.72 -1.21
C LEU A 21 -13.71 -2.29 -1.48
N LEU A 22 -14.70 -3.14 -1.19
CA LEU A 22 -16.12 -2.83 -1.41
C LEU A 22 -16.76 -2.02 -0.27
N GLY A 23 -16.22 -2.07 0.94
CA GLY A 23 -16.85 -1.51 2.15
C GLY A 23 -16.44 -0.08 2.54
N GLY A 24 -15.39 0.50 1.96
CA GLY A 24 -14.93 1.84 2.38
C GLY A 24 -13.86 2.53 1.55
N TYR A 25 -13.28 1.86 0.55
CA TYR A 25 -12.32 2.49 -0.35
C TYR A 25 -13.05 3.13 -1.54
N SER A 26 -13.47 4.39 -1.39
CA SER A 26 -13.83 5.22 -2.54
C SER A 26 -12.52 5.62 -3.23
N ALA A 27 -12.00 4.74 -4.08
CA ALA A 27 -10.95 5.05 -5.04
C ALA A 27 -11.50 6.11 -6.01
N LYS A 28 -11.46 7.38 -5.63
CA LYS A 28 -11.88 8.42 -6.55
C LYS A 28 -10.83 8.51 -7.65
N ALA A 29 -11.18 7.99 -8.83
CA ALA A 29 -10.39 8.16 -10.06
C ALA A 29 -10.15 9.65 -10.39
N GLY A 30 -10.87 10.58 -9.75
CA GLY A 30 -10.73 12.04 -9.89
C GLY A 30 -9.68 12.71 -9.00
N GLY A 31 -8.91 11.95 -8.21
CA GLY A 31 -7.88 12.51 -7.31
C GLY A 31 -8.40 12.85 -5.91
N PHE A 32 -7.46 13.18 -5.02
CA PHE A 32 -7.72 13.56 -3.63
C PHE A 32 -8.22 15.01 -3.54
N ALA A 33 -8.95 15.34 -2.48
CA ALA A 33 -9.38 16.72 -2.25
C ALA A 33 -8.16 17.64 -2.12
N ALA A 34 -8.31 18.91 -2.51
CA ALA A 34 -7.26 19.89 -2.32
C ALA A 34 -6.82 19.93 -0.84
N ASN A 35 -5.50 19.86 -0.60
CA ASN A 35 -4.86 19.81 0.73
C ASN A 35 -5.00 18.49 1.51
N GLU A 36 -5.52 17.40 0.92
CA GLU A 36 -5.40 16.08 1.56
C GLU A 36 -3.95 15.60 1.56
N THR A 37 -3.53 15.00 2.67
CA THR A 37 -2.23 14.34 2.77
C THR A 37 -2.36 12.86 2.44
N ILE A 38 -1.66 12.42 1.39
CA ILE A 38 -1.55 11.03 1.00
C ILE A 38 -0.54 10.33 1.93
N ASN A 39 -1.02 9.38 2.73
CA ASN A 39 -0.19 8.57 3.59
C ASN A 39 0.31 7.34 2.82
N VAL A 40 1.63 7.21 2.68
CA VAL A 40 2.28 6.15 1.89
C VAL A 40 2.97 5.16 2.83
N GLY A 41 2.65 3.88 2.68
CA GLY A 41 3.38 2.77 3.29
C GLY A 41 4.36 2.14 2.29
N CYS A 42 5.59 1.90 2.71
CA CYS A 42 6.64 1.29 1.89
C CYS A 42 6.84 -0.18 2.29
N ILE A 43 6.60 -1.13 1.38
CA ILE A 43 6.79 -2.57 1.62
C ILE A 43 7.88 -3.08 0.68
N GLY A 44 8.92 -3.72 1.24
CA GLY A 44 10.14 -4.09 0.53
C GLY A 44 11.00 -2.85 0.27
N THR A 45 11.88 -2.50 1.22
CA THR A 45 12.67 -1.25 1.21
C THR A 45 14.00 -1.36 0.46
N GLY A 46 14.07 -2.25 -0.53
CA GLY A 46 15.22 -2.42 -1.42
C GLY A 46 15.47 -1.23 -2.35
N GLY A 47 16.45 -1.34 -3.24
CA GLY A 47 16.97 -0.22 -4.04
C GLY A 47 15.91 0.60 -4.79
N ARG A 48 14.90 -0.06 -5.38
CA ARG A 48 13.80 0.62 -6.08
C ARG A 48 12.91 1.42 -5.13
N CYS A 49 12.56 0.85 -3.98
CA CYS A 49 11.73 1.52 -2.99
C CYS A 49 12.44 2.75 -2.44
N ARG A 50 13.74 2.66 -2.15
CA ARG A 50 14.55 3.82 -1.71
C ARG A 50 14.55 4.96 -2.72
N GLN A 51 14.66 4.66 -4.01
CA GLN A 51 14.55 5.67 -5.07
C GLN A 51 13.16 6.34 -5.07
N LEU A 52 12.09 5.56 -4.90
CA LEU A 52 10.73 6.08 -4.82
C LEU A 52 10.51 6.93 -3.56
N MET A 53 10.98 6.47 -2.40
CA MET A 53 10.91 7.21 -1.14
C MET A 53 11.58 8.59 -1.27
N GLY A 54 12.74 8.66 -1.92
CA GLY A 54 13.43 9.92 -2.20
C GLY A 54 12.67 10.86 -3.13
N LYS A 55 11.80 10.33 -4.01
CA LYS A 55 10.89 11.15 -4.83
C LYS A 55 9.65 11.57 -4.04
N PHE A 56 9.06 10.66 -3.26
CA PHE A 56 7.87 10.92 -2.46
C PHE A 56 8.10 11.99 -1.40
N SER A 57 9.28 12.05 -0.79
CA SER A 57 9.62 13.10 0.19
C SER A 57 9.64 14.52 -0.39
N GLN A 58 9.69 14.66 -1.71
CA GLN A 58 9.69 15.96 -2.40
C GLN A 58 8.29 16.36 -2.88
N LEU A 59 7.30 15.46 -2.82
CA LEU A 59 5.94 15.75 -3.28
C LEU A 59 5.15 16.45 -2.16
N PRO A 60 4.58 17.64 -2.43
CA PRO A 60 3.72 18.30 -1.47
C PRO A 60 2.47 17.46 -1.20
N GLY A 61 2.04 17.39 0.06
CA GLY A 61 0.89 16.58 0.45
C GLY A 61 1.15 15.07 0.48
N VAL A 62 2.40 14.60 0.40
CA VAL A 62 2.74 13.19 0.59
C VAL A 62 3.49 13.00 1.90
N ARG A 63 3.09 11.98 2.66
CA ARG A 63 3.75 11.59 3.91
C ARG A 63 3.99 10.09 3.94
N ILE A 64 5.25 9.68 4.04
CA ILE A 64 5.59 8.28 4.29
C ILE A 64 5.29 7.99 5.76
N VAL A 65 4.42 7.02 6.04
CA VAL A 65 3.92 6.72 7.41
C VAL A 65 4.34 5.34 7.92
N ALA A 66 4.78 4.46 7.04
CA ALA A 66 5.16 3.10 7.41
C ALA A 66 6.25 2.56 6.48
N ALA A 67 7.08 1.67 7.01
CA ALA A 67 8.04 0.88 6.26
C ALA A 67 8.03 -0.57 6.77
N CYS A 68 8.21 -1.53 5.86
CA CYS A 68 8.29 -2.96 6.16
C CYS A 68 9.27 -3.63 5.21
N ASP A 69 10.15 -4.48 5.74
CA ASP A 69 11.09 -5.32 4.98
C ASP A 69 11.27 -6.69 5.69
N ILE A 70 11.84 -7.69 5.02
CA ILE A 70 12.01 -9.06 5.56
C ILE A 70 13.19 -9.20 6.54
#